data_AF-A0A6G3WY03-F1
#
_entry.id   AF-A0A6G3WY03-F1
#
_cell.length_a   1.000
_cell.length_b   1.000
_cell.length_c   1.000
_cell.angle_alpha   90.00
_cell.angle_beta   90.00
_cell.angle_gamma   90.00
#
_symmetry.space_group_name_H-M   'P 1'
#
loop_
_entity.id
_entity.type
_entity.pdbx_description
1 polymer ?
#
loop_
_entity_poly.entity_id
_entity_poly.type
_entity_poly.pdbx_seq_one_letter_code
_entity_poly.pdbx_strand_id
1 'polypeptide(L)'
;LAPMSEVAGRLAPQVGAYHLMRSVGGRGVLPGGVPGTAAGKAVVIGGGVSGWNATQIAVGLGFHVTLLDRDINKLREADRIFGTKVQTVVSNAFELEKAVVEADLVIGAVL
;
A
#
# COMPACT_ATOMS: atom_id res chain seq x y z
N LEU A 1 -8.88 10.60 17.55
CA LEU A 1 -8.71 10.70 16.08
C LEU A 1 -8.75 9.36 15.35
N ALA A 2 -8.63 8.21 16.03
CA ALA A 2 -8.61 6.88 15.40
C ALA A 2 -9.69 6.65 14.31
N PRO A 3 -10.97 7.06 14.48
CA PRO A 3 -11.98 6.85 13.43
C PRO A 3 -11.64 7.55 12.10
N MET A 4 -11.11 8.78 12.18
CA MET A 4 -10.73 9.53 10.98
C MET A 4 -9.47 8.96 10.32
N SER A 5 -8.54 8.42 11.11
CA SER A 5 -7.35 7.73 10.60
C SER A 5 -7.72 6.47 9.82
N GLU A 6 -8.72 5.71 10.27
CA GLU A 6 -9.24 4.56 9.53
C GLU A 6 -9.88 4.99 8.21
N VAL A 7 -10.75 6.01 8.24
CA VAL A 7 -11.40 6.56 7.04
C VAL A 7 -10.37 7.02 6.02
N ALA A 8 -9.39 7.82 6.44
CA ALA A 8 -8.32 8.29 5.56
C ALA A 8 -7.51 7.12 4.96
N GLY A 9 -7.17 6.14 5.79
CA GLY A 9 -6.46 4.94 5.35
C GLY A 9 -7.24 4.16 4.30
N ARG A 10 -8.55 3.98 4.47
CA ARG A 10 -9.39 3.26 3.50
C ARG A 10 -9.62 4.02 2.20
N LEU A 11 -9.70 5.35 2.26
CA LEU A 11 -9.88 6.18 1.08
C LEU A 11 -8.62 6.26 0.23
N ALA A 12 -7.43 6.26 0.83
CA ALA A 12 -6.18 6.49 0.12
C ALA A 12 -5.95 5.52 -1.08
N PRO A 13 -6.11 4.18 -0.96
CA PRO A 13 -5.97 3.29 -2.11
C PRO A 13 -7.07 3.47 -3.17
N GLN A 14 -8.28 3.85 -2.77
CA GLN A 14 -9.39 4.07 -3.71
C GLN A 14 -9.13 5.32 -4.57
N VAL A 15 -8.75 6.41 -3.92
CA VAL A 15 -8.38 7.66 -4.59
C VAL A 15 -7.10 7.47 -5.41
N GLY A 16 -6.12 6.75 -4.88
CA GLY A 16 -4.90 6.39 -5.61
C GLY A 16 -5.18 5.57 -6.87
N ALA A 17 -6.04 4.55 -6.78
CA ALA A 17 -6.48 3.75 -7.92
C ALA A 17 -7.21 4.61 -8.97
N TYR A 18 -8.05 5.55 -8.54
CA TYR A 18 -8.68 6.50 -9.45
C TYR A 18 -7.63 7.33 -10.20
N HIS A 19 -6.65 7.88 -9.48
CA HIS A 19 -5.59 8.71 -10.06
C HIS A 19 -4.55 7.93 -10.87
N LEU A 20 -4.50 6.60 -10.77
CA LEU A 20 -3.70 5.76 -11.66
C LEU A 20 -4.28 5.67 -13.07
N MET A 21 -5.56 5.98 -13.28
CA MET A 21 -6.18 5.91 -14.61
C MET A 21 -5.59 6.94 -15.57
N ARG A 22 -5.39 6.52 -16.83
CA ARG A 22 -4.78 7.38 -17.86
C ARG A 22 -5.62 8.62 -18.17
N SER A 23 -6.95 8.49 -18.09
CA SER A 23 -7.91 9.58 -18.33
C SER A 23 -7.76 10.76 -17.36
N VAL A 24 -7.19 10.52 -16.18
CA VAL A 24 -6.91 11.56 -15.17
C VAL A 24 -5.41 11.85 -15.01
N GLY A 25 -4.61 11.50 -16.03
CA GLY A 25 -3.17 11.80 -16.09
C GLY A 25 -2.26 10.74 -15.45
N GLY A 26 -2.83 9.67 -14.90
CA GLY A 26 -2.08 8.57 -14.31
C GLY A 26 -1.31 7.71 -15.32
N ARG A 27 -0.57 6.74 -14.78
CA ARG A 27 0.24 5.80 -15.57
C ARG A 27 -0.60 4.83 -16.41
N GLY A 28 -1.89 4.69 -16.13
CA GLY A 28 -2.79 3.76 -16.80
C GLY A 28 -2.70 2.34 -16.24
N VAL A 29 -2.46 2.20 -14.93
CA VAL A 29 -2.29 0.89 -14.27
C VAL A 29 -3.57 0.49 -13.55
N LEU A 30 -4.03 -0.73 -13.82
CA LEU A 30 -5.17 -1.34 -13.12
C LEU A 30 -4.65 -2.03 -11.84
N PRO A 31 -5.16 -1.70 -10.63
CA PRO A 31 -4.71 -2.27 -9.38
C PRO A 31 -4.51 -3.78 -9.38
N GLY A 32 -5.55 -4.56 -9.72
CA GLY A 32 -5.50 -6.02 -9.72
C GLY A 32 -4.94 -6.65 -10.98
N GLY A 33 -4.63 -5.86 -12.01
CA GLY A 33 -4.39 -6.38 -13.35
C GLY A 33 -5.53 -7.30 -13.83
N VAL A 34 -5.20 -8.17 -14.77
CA VAL A 34 -6.03 -9.29 -15.24
C VAL A 34 -5.10 -10.47 -15.57
N PRO A 35 -5.60 -11.73 -15.64
CA PRO A 35 -4.77 -12.86 -16.03
C PRO A 35 -3.97 -12.59 -17.32
N GLY A 36 -2.64 -12.73 -17.23
CA GLY A 36 -1.70 -12.39 -18.31
C GLY A 36 -1.06 -11.00 -18.22
N THR A 37 -1.43 -10.18 -17.23
CA THR A 37 -0.85 -8.85 -16.97
C THR A 37 -0.50 -8.70 -15.48
N ALA A 38 0.55 -7.94 -15.19
CA ALA A 38 0.94 -7.68 -13.81
C ALA A 38 -0.08 -6.76 -13.11
N ALA A 39 -0.35 -7.04 -11.83
CA ALA A 39 -1.05 -6.11 -10.95
C ALA A 39 -0.15 -4.89 -10.65
N GLY A 40 -0.77 -3.78 -10.28
CA GLY A 40 -0.04 -2.59 -9.85
C GLY A 40 0.72 -2.84 -8.56
N LYS A 41 1.83 -2.12 -8.35
CA LYS A 41 2.60 -2.14 -7.10
C LYS A 41 2.20 -0.98 -6.20
N ALA A 42 1.76 -1.29 -4.98
CA ALA A 42 1.46 -0.29 -3.95
C ALA A 42 2.44 -0.39 -2.78
N VAL A 43 2.99 0.74 -2.36
CA VAL A 43 3.85 0.84 -1.19
C VAL A 43 3.16 1.67 -0.12
N VAL A 44 3.01 1.10 1.07
CA VAL A 44 2.45 1.78 2.25
C VAL A 44 3.58 2.02 3.24
N ILE A 45 3.79 3.28 3.62
CA ILE A 45 4.85 3.69 4.55
C ILE A 45 4.20 4.05 5.89
N GLY A 46 4.45 3.22 6.90
CA GLY A 46 3.84 3.27 8.24
C GLY A 46 2.71 2.25 8.37
N GLY A 47 2.78 1.39 9.37
CA GLY A 47 1.82 0.35 9.75
C GLY A 47 0.93 0.73 10.93
N GLY A 48 0.76 2.03 11.20
CA GLY A 48 -0.25 2.52 12.15
C GLY A 48 -1.68 2.35 11.63
N VAL A 49 -2.67 2.96 12.32
CA VAL A 49 -4.10 2.80 12.00
C VAL A 49 -4.43 3.11 10.53
N SER A 50 -3.92 4.22 9.99
CA SER A 50 -4.16 4.59 8.58
C SER A 50 -3.47 3.64 7.61
N GLY A 51 -2.22 3.26 7.90
CA GLY A 51 -1.46 2.36 7.03
C GLY A 51 -2.01 0.95 6.99
N TRP A 52 -2.51 0.46 8.13
CA TRP A 52 -3.20 -0.83 8.21
C TRP A 52 -4.45 -0.88 7.33
N ASN A 53 -5.28 0.15 7.44
CA ASN A 53 -6.50 0.27 6.65
C ASN A 53 -6.18 0.47 5.15
N ALA A 54 -5.15 1.24 4.83
CA ALA A 54 -4.67 1.38 3.45
C ALA A 54 -4.18 0.05 2.88
N THR A 55 -3.41 -0.72 3.66
CA THR A 55 -2.92 -2.05 3.28
C THR A 55 -4.09 -2.98 3.00
N GLN A 56 -5.08 -3.04 3.89
CA GLN A 56 -6.26 -3.89 3.73
C GLN A 56 -7.04 -3.59 2.45
N ILE A 57 -7.31 -2.31 2.17
CA ILE A 57 -8.03 -1.93 0.96
C ILE A 57 -7.18 -2.13 -0.30
N ALA A 58 -5.89 -1.82 -0.27
CA ALA A 58 -5.00 -2.03 -1.42
C ALA A 58 -4.90 -3.52 -1.81
N VAL A 59 -4.79 -4.43 -0.83
CA VAL A 59 -4.86 -5.87 -1.06
C VAL A 59 -6.22 -6.26 -1.65
N GLY A 60 -7.32 -5.70 -1.13
CA GLY A 60 -8.67 -5.95 -1.65
C GLY A 60 -8.88 -5.49 -3.09
N LEU A 61 -8.18 -4.43 -3.52
CA LEU A 61 -8.16 -3.97 -4.91
C LEU A 61 -7.23 -4.79 -5.82
N GLY A 62 -6.43 -5.70 -5.25
CA GLY A 62 -5.55 -6.61 -5.98
C GLY A 62 -4.13 -6.11 -6.22
N PHE A 63 -3.71 -5.01 -5.58
CA PHE A 63 -2.32 -4.55 -5.68
C PHE A 63 -1.33 -5.60 -5.14
N HIS A 64 -0.12 -5.61 -5.67
CA HIS A 64 1.05 -6.13 -4.97
C HIS A 64 1.48 -5.11 -3.91
N VAL A 65 1.23 -5.43 -2.63
CA VAL A 65 1.43 -4.48 -1.53
C VAL A 65 2.74 -4.75 -0.79
N THR A 66 3.55 -3.70 -0.63
CA THR A 66 4.68 -3.67 0.31
C THR A 66 4.37 -2.72 1.46
N LEU A 67 4.41 -3.21 2.70
CA LEU A 67 4.25 -2.43 3.92
C LEU A 67 5.61 -2.20 4.58
N LEU A 68 5.98 -0.92 4.72
CA LEU A 68 7.21 -0.48 5.38
C LEU A 68 6.89 0.10 6.77
N ASP A 69 7.54 -0.39 7.82
CA ASP A 69 7.50 0.22 9.16
C ASP A 69 8.84 -0.01 9.87
N ARG A 70 9.19 0.83 10.85
CA ARG A 70 10.35 0.62 11.73
C ARG A 70 10.03 -0.34 12.88
N ASP A 71 8.76 -0.45 13.27
CA ASP A 71 8.29 -1.34 14.33
C ASP A 71 8.00 -2.74 13.77
N ILE A 72 8.88 -3.68 14.13
CA ILE A 72 8.78 -5.09 13.74
C ILE A 72 7.50 -5.74 14.26
N ASN A 73 6.92 -5.28 15.37
CA ASN A 73 5.69 -5.87 15.90
C ASN A 73 4.50 -5.61 14.98
N LYS A 74 4.39 -4.41 14.42
CA LYS A 74 3.36 -4.07 13.42
C LYS A 74 3.54 -4.87 12.13
N LEU A 75 4.79 -5.05 11.69
CA LEU A 75 5.10 -5.89 10.53
C LEU A 75 4.72 -7.36 10.78
N ARG A 76 5.03 -7.88 11.98
CA ARG A 76 4.65 -9.25 12.37
C ARG A 76 3.13 -9.42 12.47
N GLU A 77 2.41 -8.39 12.93
CA GLU A 77 0.95 -8.38 12.93
C GLU A 77 0.40 -8.41 11.51
N ALA A 78 0.93 -7.59 10.61
CA ALA A 78 0.55 -7.57 9.20
C ALA A 78 0.81 -8.93 8.52
N ASP A 79 1.97 -9.54 8.77
CA ASP A 79 2.31 -10.87 8.27
C ASP A 79 1.32 -11.94 8.79
N ARG A 80 0.95 -11.90 10.07
CA ARG A 80 -0.04 -12.82 10.64
C ARG A 80 -1.43 -12.68 10.02
N ILE A 81 -1.86 -11.46 9.68
CA ILE A 81 -3.22 -11.20 9.19
C ILE A 81 -3.32 -11.37 7.68
N PHE A 82 -2.36 -10.86 6.93
CA PHE A 82 -2.39 -10.86 5.46
C PHE A 82 -1.62 -12.04 4.85
N GLY A 83 -0.78 -12.72 5.63
CA GLY A 83 0.08 -13.81 5.15
C GLY A 83 0.95 -13.35 3.99
N THR A 84 1.07 -14.20 2.97
CA THR A 84 1.88 -13.95 1.78
C THR A 84 1.32 -12.89 0.82
N LYS A 85 0.17 -12.27 1.14
CA LYS A 85 -0.44 -11.24 0.30
C LYS A 85 0.21 -9.86 0.46
N VAL A 86 0.93 -9.63 1.56
CA VAL A 86 1.62 -8.36 1.85
C VAL A 86 3.07 -8.65 2.14
N GLN A 87 3.96 -8.01 1.39
CA GLN A 87 5.38 -8.03 1.72
C GLN A 87 5.65 -7.03 2.85
N THR A 88 6.09 -7.51 4.00
CA THR A 88 6.43 -6.65 5.14
C THR A 88 7.94 -6.43 5.18
N VAL A 89 8.37 -5.17 5.27
CA VAL A 89 9.78 -4.80 5.18
C VAL A 89 10.13 -3.77 6.26
N VAL A 90 11.26 -3.96 6.93
CA VAL A 90 11.75 -2.98 7.91
C VAL A 90 12.20 -1.72 7.16
N SER A 91 11.63 -0.58 7.55
CA SER A 91 11.89 0.70 6.91
C SER A 91 13.29 1.23 7.24
N ASN A 92 14.16 1.23 6.25
CA ASN A 92 15.43 1.94 6.22
C ASN A 92 15.55 2.72 4.90
N ALA A 93 16.56 3.59 4.76
CA ALA A 93 16.70 4.46 3.59
C ALA A 93 16.77 3.68 2.26
N PHE A 94 17.53 2.58 2.25
CA PHE A 94 17.72 1.75 1.06
C PHE A 94 16.42 1.04 0.64
N GLU A 95 15.74 0.37 1.56
CA GLU A 95 14.49 -0.34 1.26
C GLU A 95 13.35 0.62 0.89
N LEU A 96 13.30 1.80 1.53
CA LEU A 96 12.34 2.83 1.21
C LEU A 96 12.53 3.35 -0.22
N GLU A 97 13.76 3.73 -0.57
CA GLU A 97 14.10 4.23 -1.91
C GLU A 97 13.75 3.20 -2.98
N LYS A 98 14.20 1.96 -2.80
CA LYS A 98 13.92 0.85 -3.72
C LYS A 98 12.42 0.63 -3.91
N ALA A 99 11.66 0.53 -2.82
CA ALA A 99 10.23 0.29 -2.89
C ALA A 99 9.48 1.43 -3.60
N VAL A 100 9.81 2.68 -3.27
CA VAL A 100 9.15 3.88 -3.83
C VAL A 100 9.41 4.02 -5.33
N VAL A 101 10.65 3.79 -5.78
CA VAL A 101 11.00 3.90 -7.22
C VAL A 101 10.24 2.87 -8.06
N GLU A 102 9.98 1.68 -7.52
CA GLU A 102 9.25 0.63 -8.22
C GLU A 102 7.73 0.76 -8.14
N ALA A 103 7.20 1.63 -7.27
CA ALA A 103 5.78 1.71 -6.97
C ALA A 103 4.98 2.40 -8.08
N ASP A 104 3.78 1.89 -8.35
CA ASP A 104 2.76 2.64 -9.10
C ASP A 104 2.01 3.60 -8.16
N LEU A 105 1.80 3.18 -6.90
CA LEU A 105 1.14 3.98 -5.87
C LEU A 105 1.96 3.98 -4.57
N VAL A 106 2.21 5.16 -4.01
CA VAL A 106 2.83 5.33 -2.69
C VAL A 106 1.85 5.99 -1.74
N ILE A 107 1.65 5.39 -0.57
CA ILE A 107 0.78 5.89 0.49
C ILE A 107 1.64 6.20 1.71
N GLY A 108 1.81 7.49 2.01
CA GLY A 108 2.44 7.95 3.25
C GLY A 108 1.44 7.93 4.41
N ALA A 109 1.68 7.08 5.41
CA ALA A 109 0.83 6.89 6.59
C ALA A 109 1.65 6.96 7.90
N VAL A 110 2.64 7.84 7.94
CA VAL A 110 3.49 8.11 9.11
C VAL A 110 3.00 9.39 9.80
N LEU A 111 2.75 9.31 11.11
CA LEU A 111 2.45 10.43 12.01
C LEU A 111 3.27 10.28 13.29
#